data_AF-A0A9W4HIT0-F1
#
_entry.id   AF-A0A9W4HIT0-F1
#
_cell.length_a   1.000
_cell.length_b   1.000
_cell.length_c   1.000
_cell.angle_alpha   90.00
_cell.angle_beta   90.00
_cell.angle_gamma   90.00
#
_symmetry.space_group_name_H-M   'P 1'
#
loop_
_entity.id
_entity.type
_entity.pdbx_description
1 polymer ?
#
loop_
_entity_poly.entity_id
_entity_poly.type
_entity_poly.pdbx_seq_one_letter_code
_entity_poly.pdbx_strand_id
1 'polypeptide(L)'
;MTAMCPGDRTLEGPLCKRIVITDAVARKYTAIKDRGTPKAELCSSERNFCSNCSTMLWLWDHHWPDLIHPFASAIDTELPVPDEMVCIMEGSKPAWARWPEGKKSVHEVYGGDSLEGWHKKHGLFFE
;
A
#
# COMPACT_ATOMS: atom_id res chain seq x y z
N MET A 1 0.20 -2.04 6.02
CA MET A 1 -1.26 -2.23 5.93
C MET A 1 -1.76 -1.24 4.92
N THR A 2 -2.25 -1.73 3.79
CA THR A 2 -2.71 -0.93 2.65
C THR A 2 -4.20 -1.17 2.57
N ALA A 3 -5.01 -0.13 2.79
CA ALA A 3 -6.46 -0.24 2.63
C ALA A 3 -6.80 -0.32 1.13
N MET A 4 -7.92 -0.93 0.78
CA MET A 4 -8.54 -0.81 -0.54
C MET A 4 -9.81 -0.02 -0.33
N CYS A 5 -9.92 1.16 -0.93
CA CYS A 5 -11.15 1.94 -0.92
C CYS A 5 -11.62 2.11 -2.38
N PRO A 6 -12.90 1.81 -2.69
CA PRO A 6 -13.44 2.05 -4.02
C PRO A 6 -13.78 3.53 -4.22
N GLY A 7 -13.41 4.07 -5.38
CA GLY A 7 -14.13 5.17 -6.03
C GLY A 7 -13.90 6.58 -5.49
N ASP A 8 -13.44 7.43 -6.40
CA ASP A 8 -13.11 8.85 -6.27
C ASP A 8 -11.75 9.15 -5.63
N ARG A 9 -11.05 10.16 -6.17
CA ARG A 9 -9.73 10.62 -5.70
C ARG A 9 -9.81 11.36 -4.35
N THR A 10 -10.85 11.04 -3.60
CA THR A 10 -11.21 11.48 -2.27
C THR A 10 -11.67 10.22 -1.53
N LEU A 11 -10.86 9.72 -0.61
CA LEU A 11 -11.25 8.57 0.20
C LEU A 11 -12.40 8.95 1.12
N GLU A 12 -13.65 8.66 0.76
CA GLU A 12 -14.79 8.81 1.67
C GLU A 12 -15.41 7.43 1.97
N GLY A 13 -15.32 6.99 3.22
CA GLY A 13 -15.96 5.77 3.73
C GLY A 13 -16.18 5.84 5.24
N PRO A 14 -17.03 4.97 5.82
CA PRO A 14 -17.44 5.06 7.24
C PRO A 14 -16.28 4.91 8.23
N LEU A 15 -15.15 4.31 7.80
CA LEU A 15 -13.90 4.20 8.55
C LEU A 15 -12.76 5.06 7.97
N CYS A 16 -12.95 5.68 6.81
CA CYS A 16 -11.95 6.49 6.12
C CYS A 16 -12.50 7.90 5.94
N LYS A 17 -12.30 8.76 6.94
CA LYS A 17 -12.61 10.18 6.78
C LYS A 17 -11.50 10.82 5.96
N ARG A 18 -11.79 11.03 4.68
CA ARG A 18 -11.25 12.02 3.76
C ARG A 18 -9.73 12.19 3.76
N ILE A 19 -9.06 11.47 2.85
CA ILE A 19 -7.77 11.94 2.34
C ILE A 19 -8.02 13.20 1.49
N VAL A 20 -7.78 14.38 2.07
CA VAL A 20 -7.79 15.66 1.34
C VAL A 20 -6.39 15.93 0.83
N ILE A 21 -6.14 15.63 -0.45
CA ILE A 21 -4.87 15.97 -1.07
C ILE A 21 -5.14 17.03 -2.12
N THR A 22 -4.66 18.23 -1.85
CA THR A 22 -4.66 19.29 -2.84
C THR A 22 -3.61 18.96 -3.89
N ASP A 23 -3.96 19.03 -5.17
CA ASP A 23 -3.08 18.74 -6.32
C ASP A 23 -1.75 19.54 -6.31
N ALA A 24 -1.64 20.56 -5.45
CA ALA A 24 -0.46 21.41 -5.31
C ALA A 24 0.79 20.67 -4.83
N VAL A 25 0.68 19.55 -4.09
CA VAL A 25 1.82 18.90 -3.44
C VAL A 25 2.05 17.42 -3.79
N ALA A 26 1.12 16.76 -4.48
CA ALA A 26 1.30 15.36 -4.87
C ALA A 26 2.19 15.23 -6.13
N ARG A 27 3.14 14.30 -6.10
CA ARG A 27 3.97 13.93 -7.26
C ARG A 27 3.86 12.43 -7.51
N LYS A 28 4.00 12.06 -8.78
CA LYS A 28 3.91 10.69 -9.27
C LYS A 28 5.28 10.15 -9.62
N TYR A 29 5.53 8.91 -9.24
CA TYR A 29 6.72 8.17 -9.62
C TYR A 29 6.37 6.73 -10.03
N THR A 30 6.83 6.33 -11.21
CA THR A 30 6.73 4.96 -11.70
C THR A 30 8.07 4.26 -11.46
N ALA A 31 8.05 3.19 -10.67
CA ALA A 31 9.26 2.43 -10.35
C ALA A 31 9.75 1.64 -11.57
N ILE A 32 11.04 1.32 -11.59
CA ILE A 32 11.65 0.40 -12.55
C ILE A 32 11.98 -0.88 -11.79
N LYS A 33 11.40 -2.01 -12.20
CA LYS A 33 11.77 -3.35 -11.70
C LYS A 33 13.04 -3.84 -12.41
N ASP A 34 13.77 -4.73 -11.76
CA ASP A 34 15.03 -5.32 -12.26
C ASP A 34 16.05 -4.28 -12.74
N ARG A 35 16.09 -3.13 -12.05
CA ARG A 35 16.95 -1.99 -12.38
C ARG A 35 18.43 -2.44 -12.47
N GLY A 36 19.09 -2.03 -13.55
CA GLY A 36 20.49 -2.37 -13.79
C GLY A 36 20.71 -3.73 -14.47
N THR A 37 19.62 -4.43 -14.83
CA THR A 37 19.68 -5.66 -15.62
C THR A 37 19.10 -5.44 -17.04
N PRO A 38 19.36 -6.35 -18.00
CA PRO A 38 18.71 -6.31 -19.31
C PRO A 38 17.19 -6.48 -19.29
N LYS A 39 16.61 -6.91 -18.16
CA LYS A 39 15.16 -7.08 -17.96
C LYS A 39 14.50 -5.87 -17.31
N ALA A 40 15.22 -4.76 -17.15
CA ALA A 40 14.68 -3.56 -16.53
C ALA A 40 13.45 -3.05 -17.27
N GLU A 41 12.35 -2.85 -16.55
CA GLU A 41 11.08 -2.40 -17.12
C GLU A 41 10.30 -1.55 -16.11
N LEU A 42 9.43 -0.68 -16.62
CA LEU A 42 8.56 0.15 -15.79
C LEU A 42 7.49 -0.70 -15.13
N CYS A 43 7.22 -0.43 -13.86
CA CYS A 43 6.05 -0.97 -13.17
C CYS A 43 4.77 -0.35 -13.73
N SER A 44 3.67 -1.09 -13.69
CA SER A 44 2.32 -0.59 -14.02
C SER A 44 1.76 0.39 -13.00
N SER A 45 2.26 0.32 -11.76
CA SER A 45 1.77 1.10 -10.64
C SER A 45 2.46 2.46 -10.49
N GLU A 46 1.64 3.45 -10.13
CA GLU A 46 2.02 4.82 -9.82
C GLU A 46 2.13 5.01 -8.31
N ARG A 47 3.30 5.44 -7.84
CA ARG A 47 3.53 5.83 -6.45
C ARG A 47 3.30 7.33 -6.31
N ASN A 48 2.35 7.70 -5.46
CA ASN A 48 2.02 9.09 -5.18
C ASN A 48 2.63 9.49 -3.83
N PHE A 49 3.37 10.60 -3.82
CA PHE A 49 4.13 11.05 -2.66
C PHE A 49 4.08 12.58 -2.52
N CYS A 50 4.36 13.08 -1.31
CA CYS A 50 4.41 14.50 -1.02
C CYS A 50 5.69 15.12 -1.58
N SER A 51 5.58 16.18 -2.38
CA SER A 51 6.74 16.88 -2.96
C SER A 51 7.61 17.59 -1.93
N ASN A 52 7.05 17.95 -0.77
CA ASN A 52 7.76 18.71 0.26
C ASN A 52 8.60 17.82 1.17
N CYS A 53 8.08 16.65 1.56
CA CYS A 53 8.72 15.76 2.54
C CYS A 53 8.99 14.34 2.03
N SER A 54 8.61 14.01 0.80
CA SER A 54 8.75 12.68 0.20
C SER A 54 7.97 11.55 0.90
N THR A 55 7.04 11.87 1.80
CA THR A 55 6.15 10.87 2.42
C THR A 55 5.32 10.16 1.36
N MET A 56 5.26 8.83 1.41
CA MET A 56 4.41 8.01 0.55
C MET A 56 2.95 8.17 0.98
N LEU A 57 2.07 8.47 0.03
CA LEU A 57 0.67 8.80 0.29
C LEU A 57 -0.24 7.64 -0.14
N TRP A 58 -0.21 7.28 -1.43
CA TRP A 58 -0.94 6.11 -1.95
C TRP A 58 -0.25 5.51 -3.17
N LEU A 59 -0.62 4.26 -3.47
CA LEU A 59 -0.34 3.59 -4.73
C LEU A 59 -1.62 3.52 -5.57
N TRP A 60 -1.50 3.62 -6.89
CA TRP A 60 -2.57 3.41 -7.85
C TRP A 60 -2.06 2.57 -9.02
N ASP A 61 -2.91 1.76 -9.63
CA ASP A 61 -2.56 0.97 -10.81
C ASP A 61 -3.73 0.97 -11.80
N HIS A 62 -3.45 1.20 -13.07
CA HIS A 62 -4.45 1.30 -14.13
C HIS A 62 -5.22 -0.01 -14.39
N HIS A 63 -4.69 -1.16 -13.98
CA HIS A 63 -5.41 -2.44 -14.06
C HIS A 63 -6.57 -2.52 -13.07
N TRP A 64 -6.55 -1.73 -11.99
CA TRP A 64 -7.62 -1.63 -10.99
C TRP A 64 -7.99 -0.15 -10.80
N PRO A 65 -8.60 0.48 -11.81
CA PRO A 65 -8.79 1.94 -11.84
C PRO A 65 -9.65 2.45 -10.68
N ASP A 66 -10.52 1.60 -10.14
CA ASP A 66 -11.45 1.91 -9.05
C ASP A 66 -10.80 1.84 -7.66
N LEU A 67 -9.58 1.30 -7.53
CA LEU A 67 -8.92 1.08 -6.25
C LEU A 67 -7.80 2.09 -6.00
N ILE A 68 -7.81 2.68 -4.80
CA ILE A 68 -6.67 3.39 -4.24
C ILE A 68 -6.11 2.61 -3.06
N HIS A 69 -4.79 2.56 -2.99
CA HIS A 69 -4.02 1.82 -1.99
C HIS A 69 -3.26 2.80 -1.08
N PRO A 70 -3.91 3.46 -0.09
CA PRO A 70 -3.25 4.39 0.80
C PRO A 70 -2.27 3.68 1.73
N PHE A 71 -1.20 4.40 2.10
CA PHE A 71 -0.37 4.03 3.23
C PHE A 71 -1.07 4.40 4.53
N ALA A 72 -0.99 3.54 5.54
CA ALA A 72 -1.58 3.82 6.86
C ALA A 72 -1.09 5.14 7.48
N SER A 73 0.15 5.55 7.18
CA SER A 73 0.72 6.84 7.63
C SER A 73 0.09 8.08 6.99
N ALA A 74 -0.72 7.91 5.94
CA ALA A 74 -1.44 8.99 5.27
C ALA A 74 -2.91 9.08 5.71
N ILE A 75 -3.30 8.30 6.73
CA ILE A 75 -4.65 8.30 7.30
C ILE A 75 -4.60 9.01 8.64
N ASP A 76 -5.33 10.12 8.76
CA ASP A 76 -5.31 10.99 9.95
C ASP A 76 -6.34 10.58 11.03
N THR A 77 -7.09 9.51 10.79
CA THR A 77 -8.01 8.92 11.77
C THR A 77 -7.35 7.80 12.54
N GLU A 78 -7.77 7.60 13.79
CA GLU A 78 -7.36 6.45 14.60
C GLU A 78 -7.61 5.14 13.84
N LEU A 79 -6.56 4.32 13.73
CA LEU A 79 -6.58 3.00 13.11
C LEU A 79 -6.44 1.92 14.18
N PRO A 80 -7.11 0.76 14.02
CA PRO A 80 -6.91 -0.34 14.95
C PRO A 80 -5.48 -0.87 14.88
N VAL A 81 -4.95 -1.29 16.04
CA VAL A 81 -3.67 -2.00 16.10
C VAL A 81 -3.85 -3.38 15.45
N PRO A 82 -3.02 -3.77 14.47
CA PRO A 82 -3.18 -5.05 13.81
C PRO A 82 -2.78 -6.21 14.73
N ASP A 83 -3.63 -7.24 14.81
CA ASP A 83 -3.36 -8.47 15.59
C ASP A 83 -2.21 -9.32 15.00
N GLU A 84 -1.98 -9.19 13.68
CA GLU A 84 -0.92 -9.88 12.95
C GLU A 84 -0.41 -9.00 11.80
N MET A 85 0.89 -9.05 11.55
CA MET A 85 1.50 -8.44 10.37
C MET A 85 1.82 -9.47 9.29
N VAL A 86 1.38 -9.20 8.06
CA VAL A 86 1.79 -9.98 6.88
C VAL A 86 2.96 -9.28 6.21
N CYS A 87 4.14 -9.90 6.30
CA CYS A 87 5.38 -9.41 5.70
C CYS A 87 5.64 -10.16 4.39
N ILE A 88 5.61 -9.46 3.26
CA ILE A 88 5.82 -10.03 1.93
C ILE A 88 7.16 -9.61 1.34
N MET A 89 7.57 -10.27 0.26
CA MET A 89 8.78 -9.96 -0.50
C MET A 89 10.08 -10.10 0.32
N GLU A 90 10.17 -11.10 1.21
CA GLU A 90 11.39 -11.38 1.96
C GLU A 90 12.61 -11.58 1.05
N GLY A 91 12.45 -12.22 -0.11
CA GLY A 91 13.55 -12.42 -1.06
C GLY A 91 14.14 -11.12 -1.61
N SER A 92 13.40 -10.00 -1.53
CA SER A 92 13.87 -8.66 -1.91
C SER A 92 14.32 -7.82 -0.71
N LYS A 93 14.15 -8.31 0.52
CA LYS A 93 14.50 -7.58 1.73
C LYS A 93 16.02 -7.67 1.97
N PRO A 94 16.72 -6.56 2.21
CA PRO A 94 18.14 -6.62 2.54
C PRO A 94 18.37 -7.33 3.89
N ALA A 95 19.48 -8.05 4.02
CA ALA A 95 19.80 -8.86 5.20
C ALA A 95 19.84 -8.05 6.50
N TRP A 96 20.28 -6.79 6.45
CA TRP A 96 20.40 -5.92 7.63
C TRP A 96 19.06 -5.38 8.15
N ALA A 97 18.00 -5.36 7.33
CA ALA A 97 16.70 -4.86 7.76
C ALA A 97 16.08 -5.83 8.77
N ARG A 98 15.47 -5.31 9.83
CA ARG A 98 14.77 -6.12 10.83
C ARG A 98 13.29 -6.18 10.51
N TRP A 99 12.66 -7.29 10.85
CA TRP A 99 11.20 -7.40 10.83
C TRP A 99 10.59 -6.66 12.02
N PRO A 100 9.35 -6.18 11.89
CA PRO A 100 8.64 -5.59 13.02
C PRO A 100 8.38 -6.64 14.11
N GLU A 101 8.32 -6.18 15.36
CA GLU A 101 8.11 -7.01 16.54
C GLU A 101 6.64 -7.47 16.66
N GLY A 102 6.39 -8.59 17.34
CA GLY A 102 5.05 -9.17 17.48
C GLY A 102 4.72 -10.25 16.45
N LYS A 103 3.44 -10.68 16.45
CA LYS A 103 2.91 -11.77 15.62
C LYS A 103 2.98 -11.38 14.14
N LYS A 104 3.57 -12.26 13.33
CA LYS A 104 3.74 -12.03 11.90
C LYS A 104 3.84 -13.33 11.11
N SER A 105 3.43 -13.25 9.86
CA SER A 105 3.74 -14.23 8.82
C SER A 105 4.69 -13.60 7.79
N VAL A 106 5.70 -14.37 7.36
CA VAL A 106 6.72 -13.91 6.41
C VAL A 106 6.64 -14.76 5.16
N HIS A 107 6.64 -14.11 4.00
CA HIS A 107 6.55 -14.75 2.69
C HIS A 107 7.71 -14.29 1.81
N GLU A 108 8.36 -15.26 1.13
CA GLU A 108 9.49 -14.98 0.22
C GLU A 108 9.10 -14.00 -0.90
N VAL A 109 7.88 -14.18 -1.41
CA VAL A 109 7.23 -13.33 -2.42
C VAL A 109 5.88 -12.84 -1.88
N TYR A 110 4.83 -12.84 -2.69
CA TYR A 110 3.45 -12.62 -2.25
C TYR A 110 2.89 -13.86 -1.56
N GLY A 111 2.03 -13.65 -0.56
CA GLY A 111 1.24 -14.73 0.05
C GLY A 111 0.13 -15.23 -0.89
N GLY A 112 -0.58 -16.28 -0.46
CA GLY A 112 -1.67 -16.87 -1.25
C GLY A 112 -2.98 -16.09 -1.24
N ASP A 113 -3.20 -15.25 -0.23
CA ASP A 113 -4.42 -14.44 -0.08
C ASP A 113 -4.23 -13.07 -0.76
N SER A 114 -5.24 -12.58 -1.48
CA SER A 114 -5.31 -11.17 -1.89
C SER A 114 -5.61 -10.28 -0.68
N LEU A 115 -5.42 -8.96 -0.78
CA LEU A 115 -5.78 -8.06 0.32
C LEU A 115 -7.27 -8.21 0.69
N GLU A 116 -8.18 -8.18 -0.28
CA GLU A 116 -9.60 -8.44 -0.06
C GLU A 116 -9.86 -9.82 0.54
N GLY A 117 -9.27 -10.88 -0.03
CA GLY A 117 -9.45 -12.26 0.43
C GLY A 117 -8.98 -12.46 1.87
N TRP A 118 -7.86 -11.83 2.22
CA TRP A 118 -7.33 -11.83 3.58
C TRP A 118 -8.31 -11.15 4.54
N HIS A 119 -8.82 -9.96 4.21
CA HIS A 119 -9.79 -9.26 5.07
C HIS A 119 -11.09 -10.05 5.24
N LYS A 120 -11.61 -10.65 4.16
CA LYS A 120 -12.83 -11.49 4.21
C LYS A 120 -12.64 -12.71 5.12
N LYS A 121 -11.52 -13.42 4.96
CA LYS A 121 -11.18 -14.61 5.77
C LYS A 121 -11.07 -14.32 7.26
N HIS A 122 -10.65 -13.10 7.62
CA HIS A 122 -10.47 -12.69 9.02
C HIS A 122 -11.67 -11.90 9.57
N GLY A 123 -12.75 -11.73 8.80
CA GLY A 123 -13.91 -10.96 9.24
C GLY A 123 -13.64 -9.46 9.41
N LEU A 124 -12.64 -8.93 8.70
CA LEU A 124 -12.20 -7.53 8.74
C LEU A 124 -12.54 -6.78 7.44
N PHE A 125 -13.36 -7.37 6.58
CA PHE A 125 -13.79 -6.76 5.31
C PHE A 125 -15.00 -5.84 5.55
N PHE A 126 -14.95 -4.64 4.97
CA PHE A 126 -16.02 -3.67 5.00
C PHE A 126 -16.52 -3.43 3.58
N GLU A 127 -17.85 -3.44 3.40
CA GLU A 127 -18.53 -3.11 2.14
C GLU A 127 -18.77 -1.61 2.01
#